data_AF-A0A533ZD24-F1
#
_entry.id   AF-A0A533ZD24-F1
#
_cell.length_a   1.000
_cell.length_b   1.000
_cell.length_c   1.000
_cell.angle_alpha   90.00
_cell.angle_beta   90.00
_cell.angle_gamma   90.00
#
_symmetry.space_group_name_H-M   'P 1'
#
loop_
_entity.id
_entity.type
_entity.pdbx_description
1 polymer ?
#
loop_
_entity_poly.entity_id
_entity_poly.type
_entity_poly.pdbx_seq_one_letter_code
_entity_poly.pdbx_strand_id
1 'polypeptide(L)' 'MTCMRCQGLLVEIPSLFWVAPDWEAPPAKELQMPAWQCLNCGDYVDAVILAHRASPSLTVGQLV' A
#
# COMPACT_ATOMS: atom_id res chain seq x y z
N MET A 1 -8.04 10.48 -2.52
CA MET A 1 -8.17 9.67 -1.27
C MET A 1 -7.71 10.51 -0.10
N THR A 2 -8.23 10.32 1.11
CA THR A 2 -7.73 10.96 2.35
C THR A 2 -6.92 9.97 3.17
N CYS A 3 -5.85 10.45 3.82
CA CYS A 3 -5.02 9.61 4.67
C CYS A 3 -5.80 9.13 5.89
N MET A 4 -5.86 7.81 6.12
CA MET A 4 -6.59 7.24 7.27
C MET A 4 -5.92 7.56 8.63
N ARG A 5 -4.63 7.94 8.65
CA ARG A 5 -3.90 8.25 9.89
C ARG A 5 -4.09 9.68 10.35
N CYS A 6 -4.05 10.66 9.44
CA CYS A 6 -4.05 12.07 9.78
C CYS A 6 -5.11 12.91 9.04
N GLN A 7 -5.98 12.28 8.24
CA GLN A 7 -6.96 12.93 7.37
C GLN A 7 -6.38 13.92 6.35
N GLY A 8 -5.07 13.86 6.11
CA GLY A 8 -4.37 14.71 5.15
C GLY A 8 -4.54 14.26 3.71
N LEU A 9 -4.07 15.09 2.77
CA LEU A 9 -4.11 14.80 1.33
C LEU A 9 -3.17 13.64 0.98
N LEU A 10 -3.69 12.62 0.29
CA LEU A 10 -2.90 11.60 -0.40
C LEU A 10 -2.76 11.99 -1.86
N VAL A 11 -1.52 11.96 -2.36
CA VAL A 11 -1.21 12.16 -3.78
C VAL A 11 -0.69 10.86 -4.38
N GLU A 12 -1.00 10.63 -5.64
CA GLU A 12 -0.50 9.46 -6.38
C GLU A 12 1.00 9.62 -6.66
N ILE A 13 1.76 8.54 -6.43
CA ILE A 13 3.21 8.48 -6.65
C ILE A 13 3.59 7.17 -7.35
N PRO A 14 4.78 7.11 -7.98
CA PRO A 14 5.34 5.82 -8.40
C PRO A 14 5.47 4.86 -7.23
N SER A 15 5.17 3.57 -7.45
CA SER A 15 5.30 2.54 -6.41
C SER A 15 6.74 2.43 -5.90
N LEU A 16 6.92 2.31 -4.59
CA LEU A 16 8.26 2.20 -3.98
C LEU A 16 8.95 0.87 -4.30
N PHE A 17 8.24 -0.10 -4.86
CA PHE A 17 8.78 -1.36 -5.36
C PHE A 17 9.92 -1.16 -6.37
N TRP A 18 9.92 -0.02 -7.08
CA TRP A 18 10.94 0.34 -8.06
C TRP A 18 12.25 0.87 -7.44
N VAL A 19 12.31 1.08 -6.12
CA VAL A 19 13.43 1.78 -5.45
C VAL A 19 14.28 0.83 -4.57
N ALA A 20 13.86 -0.43 -4.39
CA ALA A 20 14.62 -1.40 -3.61
C ALA A 20 15.83 -1.93 -4.41
N PRO A 21 17.08 -1.79 -3.91
CA PRO A 21 18.29 -2.13 -4.66
C PRO A 21 18.44 -3.63 -4.96
N ASP A 22 17.79 -4.49 -4.17
CA ASP A 22 17.91 -5.95 -4.25
C ASP A 22 16.66 -6.62 -4.84
N TRP A 23 15.76 -5.83 -5.43
CA TRP A 23 14.48 -6.32 -5.91
C TRP A 23 14.49 -6.59 -7.43
N GLU A 24 14.29 -7.84 -7.84
CA GLU A 24 14.03 -8.16 -9.25
C GLU A 24 12.59 -7.73 -9.62
N ALA A 25 12.49 -6.66 -10.40
CA ALA A 25 11.20 -6.20 -10.92
C ALA A 25 10.48 -7.36 -11.65
N PRO A 26 9.27 -7.75 -11.23
CA PRO A 26 8.51 -8.75 -11.95
C PRO A 26 8.14 -8.19 -13.33
N PRO A 27 7.85 -9.05 -14.32
CA PRO A 27 7.61 -8.62 -15.70
C PRO A 27 6.62 -7.45 -15.76
N ALA A 28 7.07 -6.34 -16.38
CA ALA A 28 6.51 -4.98 -16.28
C ALA A 28 5.01 -4.81 -16.62
N LYS A 29 4.34 -5.86 -17.10
CA LYS A 29 2.89 -5.87 -17.34
C LYS A 29 2.06 -6.08 -16.08
N GLU A 30 2.63 -6.62 -15.00
CA GLU A 30 1.84 -7.05 -13.82
C GLU A 30 1.89 -6.07 -12.63
N LEU A 31 2.75 -5.03 -12.65
CA LEU A 31 3.01 -4.18 -11.48
C LEU A 31 2.85 -2.67 -11.67
N GLN A 32 2.04 -2.22 -12.63
CA GLN A 32 1.58 -0.83 -12.66
C GLN A 32 0.42 -0.64 -11.67
N MET A 33 0.64 -1.04 -10.42
CA MET A 33 -0.31 -0.82 -9.35
C MET A 33 -0.10 0.60 -8.81
N PRO A 34 -1.16 1.42 -8.72
CA PRO A 34 -1.04 2.77 -8.20
C PRO A 34 -0.64 2.75 -6.73
N ALA A 35 0.16 3.74 -6.34
CA ALA A 35 0.57 3.99 -4.97
C ALA A 35 0.30 5.45 -4.60
N TRP A 36 0.11 5.71 -3.31
CA TRP A 36 -0.17 7.04 -2.79
C TRP A 36 0.67 7.35 -1.56
N GLN A 37 1.07 8.61 -1.42
CA GLN A 37 1.78 9.11 -0.24
C GLN A 37 1.07 10.32 0.35
N CYS A 38 0.98 10.36 1.68
CA CYS A 38 0.38 11.47 2.39
C CYS A 38 1.38 12.63 2.52
N LEU A 39 1.00 13.81 2.05
CA LEU A 39 1.85 15.00 2.14
C LEU A 39 2.01 15.53 3.58
N ASN A 40 1.11 15.15 4.50
CA ASN A 40 1.14 15.65 5.87
C ASN A 40 1.94 14.74 6.82
N CYS A 41 1.74 13.42 6.77
CA CYS A 41 2.37 12.48 7.71
C CYS A 41 3.27 11.43 7.05
N GLY A 42 3.42 11.45 5.72
CA GLY A 42 4.26 10.50 4.99
C GLY A 42 3.70 9.08 4.86
N ASP A 43 2.45 8.82 5.31
CA ASP A 43 1.83 7.51 5.19
C ASP A 43 1.80 7.06 3.72
N TYR A 44 2.36 5.87 3.47
CA TYR A 44 2.40 5.24 2.17
C TYR A 44 1.35 4.15 2.09
N VAL A 45 0.62 4.11 0.98
CA VAL A 45 -0.43 3.13 0.74
C VAL A 45 -0.37 2.71 -0.72
N ASP A 46 -0.31 1.41 -0.99
CA ASP A 46 -0.47 0.83 -2.31
C ASP A 46 -1.60 -0.22 -2.30
N ALA A 47 -1.85 -0.81 -3.47
CA ALA A 47 -2.87 -1.85 -3.60
C ALA A 47 -2.63 -3.08 -2.71
N VAL A 48 -1.37 -3.43 -2.39
CA VAL A 48 -1.05 -4.56 -1.51
C VAL A 48 -1.40 -4.22 -0.07
N ILE A 49 -1.01 -3.04 0.41
CA ILE A 49 -1.36 -2.52 1.73
C ILE A 49 -2.88 -2.42 1.88
N LEU A 50 -3.58 -1.93 0.85
CA LEU A 50 -5.05 -1.86 0.86
C LEU A 50 -5.69 -3.25 0.92
N ALA A 51 -5.22 -4.20 0.11
CA ALA A 51 -5.73 -5.58 0.13
C ALA A 51 -5.49 -6.24 1.49
N HIS A 52 -4.33 -6.02 2.11
CA HIS A 52 -4.03 -6.51 3.44
C HIS A 52 -4.94 -5.89 4.51
N ARG A 53 -5.19 -4.57 4.46
CA ARG A 53 -6.11 -3.87 5.37
C ARG A 53 -7.57 -4.29 5.20
N ALA A 54 -7.98 -4.65 3.98
CA ALA A 54 -9.32 -5.11 3.66
C ALA A 54 -9.53 -6.60 3.96
N SER A 55 -8.45 -7.36 4.17
CA SER A 55 -8.53 -8.77 4.51
C SER A 55 -9.18 -8.91 5.89
N PRO A 56 -10.20 -9.77 6.04
CA PRO A 56 -10.80 -10.02 7.35
C PRO A 56 -9.69 -10.48 8.30
N SER A 57 -9.60 -9.85 9.46
CA SER A 57 -8.72 -10.30 10.54
C SER A 57 -9.07 -11.76 10.82
N LEU A 58 -8.21 -12.69 10.42
CA LEU A 58 -8.24 -14.03 10.99
C LEU A 58 -7.82 -13.84 12.44
N THR A 59 -8.79 -13.54 13.31
CA THR A 59 -8.62 -13.63 14.75
C THR A 59 -8.22 -15.07 15.02
N VAL A 60 -6.94 -15.28 15.30
CA VAL A 60 -6.39 -16.52 15.85
C VAL A 60 -7.12 -16.76 17.16
N GLY A 61 -8.28 -17.42 17.12
CA GLY A 61 -9.13 -17.57 18.31
C GLY A 61 -10.61 -17.93 18.10
N GLN A 62 -11.16 -17.94 16.88
CA GLN A 62 -12.52 -18.49 16.66
C GLN A 62 -12.46 -19.73 15.76
N LEU A 63 -11.95 -20.81 16.34
CA LEU A 63 -12.38 -22.17 16.01
C LEU A 63 -13.25 -22.63 17.18
N VAL A 64 -14.56 -22.59 17.00
CA VAL A 64 -15.54 -23.37 17.76
C VAL A 64 -16.38 -24.12 16.75
#